data_AF-A0A933DB83-F1
#
_entry.id   AF-A0A933DB83-F1
#
_cell.length_a   1.000
_cell.length_b   1.000
_cell.length_c   1.000
_cell.angle_alpha   90.00
_cell.angle_beta   90.00
_cell.angle_gamma   90.00
#
_symmetry.space_group_name_H-M   'P 1'
#
loop_
_entity.id
_entity.type
_entity.pdbx_description
1 polymer ?
#
loop_
_entity_poly.entity_id
_entity_poly.type
_entity_poly.pdbx_seq_one_letter_code
_entity_poly.pdbx_strand_id
1 'polypeptide(L)' 'MSKTKTFLTDIRAKDRPELERQIAQRYSALRTLRFSLGFGTVSAQTELRRTRRELAQLWTVLGEKLLDADSAVKEK' A
#
# COMPACT_ATOMS: atom_id res chain seq x y z
N MET A 1 18.86 7.49 2.43
CA MET A 1 17.42 7.84 2.37
C MET A 1 16.63 6.93 3.30
N SER A 2 15.57 7.43 3.96
CA SER A 2 14.70 6.59 4.80
C SER A 2 13.90 5.61 3.94
N LYS A 3 13.80 4.33 4.36
CA LYS A 3 13.11 3.25 3.62
C LYS A 3 11.68 3.62 3.20
N THR A 4 11.00 4.46 3.98
CA THR A 4 9.64 4.93 3.69
C THR A 4 9.59 5.92 2.52
N LYS A 5 10.60 6.78 2.36
CA LYS A 5 10.66 7.75 1.25
C LYS A 5 10.89 7.03 -0.07
N THR A 6 11.77 6.03 -0.08
CA THR A 6 12.04 5.20 -1.27
C THR A 6 10.78 4.46 -1.72
N PHE A 7 10.07 3.80 -0.78
CA PHE A 7 8.82 3.10 -1.11
C PHE A 7 7.75 4.00 -1.74
N LEU A 8 7.57 5.22 -1.22
CA LEU A 8 6.57 6.15 -1.76
C LEU A 8 6.90 6.58 -3.20
N THR A 9 8.18 6.86 -3.48
CA THR A 9 8.64 7.18 -4.84
C THR A 9 8.41 5.99 -5.78
N ASP A 10 8.72 4.77 -5.32
CA ASP A 10 8.55 3.56 -6.11
C ASP A 10 7.10 3.31 -6.51
N ILE A 11 6.14 3.48 -5.59
CA ILE A 11 4.73 3.24 -5.89
C ILE A 11 4.11 4.32 -6.77
N ARG A 12 4.59 5.57 -6.71
CA ARG A 12 4.10 6.65 -7.59
C ARG A 12 4.42 6.42 -9.06
N ALA A 13 5.57 5.79 -9.32
CA ALA A 13 6.00 5.42 -10.67
C ALA A 13 5.20 4.26 -11.29
N LYS A 14 4.40 3.54 -10.49
CA LYS A 14 3.63 2.38 -10.96
C LYS A 14 2.30 2.80 -11.57
N ASP A 15 1.80 1.93 -12.45
CA ASP A 15 0.48 2.05 -13.05
C ASP A 15 -0.61 1.48 -12.13
N ARG A 16 -1.87 1.80 -12.45
CA ARG A 16 -3.02 1.44 -11.64
C ARG A 16 -3.15 -0.07 -11.40
N PRO A 17 -3.08 -0.95 -12.42
CA PRO A 17 -3.18 -2.40 -12.21
C PRO A 17 -2.13 -2.95 -11.25
N GLU A 18 -0.90 -2.44 -11.32
CA GLU A 18 0.19 -2.88 -10.45
C GLU A 18 0.03 -2.36 -9.01
N LEU A 19 -0.56 -1.18 -8.82
CA LEU A 19 -0.95 -0.70 -7.50
C LEU A 19 -2.04 -1.58 -6.87
N GLU A 20 -3.09 -1.91 -7.63
CA GLU A 20 -4.18 -2.80 -7.19
C GLU A 20 -3.65 -4.20 -6.83
N ARG A 21 -2.75 -4.74 -7.65
CA ARG A 21 -2.06 -6.02 -7.37
C ARG A 21 -1.28 -5.98 -6.05
N GLN A 22 -0.52 -4.92 -5.81
CA GLN A 22 0.24 -4.78 -4.57
C GLN A 22 -0.66 -4.61 -3.35
N ILE A 23 -1.77 -3.89 -3.48
CA ILE A 23 -2.78 -3.78 -2.42
C ILE A 23 -3.29 -5.19 -2.05
N ALA A 24 -3.68 -5.99 -3.04
CA ALA A 24 -4.15 -7.37 -2.80
C ALA A 24 -3.09 -8.24 -2.12
N GLN A 25 -1.83 -8.16 -2.57
CA GLN A 25 -0.71 -8.87 -1.94
C GLN A 25 -0.50 -8.46 -0.48
N ARG A 26 -0.56 -7.15 -0.19
CA ARG A 26 -0.37 -6.62 1.17
C ARG A 26 -1.55 -6.98 2.09
N TYR A 27 -2.78 -7.08 1.59
CA TYR A 27 -3.89 -7.63 2.35
C TYR A 27 -3.69 -9.11 2.71
N SER A 28 -3.19 -9.92 1.77
CA SER A 28 -2.84 -11.32 2.02
C SER A 28 -1.76 -11.44 3.11
N ALA A 29 -0.69 -10.64 3.01
CA ALA A 29 0.36 -10.60 4.02
C ALA A 29 -0.18 -10.16 5.39
N LEU A 30 -1.07 -9.16 5.42
CA LEU A 30 -1.71 -8.68 6.65
C LEU A 30 -2.52 -9.79 7.34
N ARG A 31 -3.21 -10.64 6.55
CA ARG A 31 -3.95 -11.79 7.08
C ARG A 31 -3.00 -12.78 7.74
N THR A 32 -1.90 -13.13 7.08
CA THR A 32 -0.88 -14.03 7.64
C THR A 32 -0.30 -13.46 8.94
N LEU A 33 0.11 -12.19 8.95
CA LEU A 33 0.68 -11.53 10.14
C LEU A 33 -0.30 -11.48 11.32
N ARG A 34 -1.61 -11.32 11.05
CA ARG A 34 -2.64 -11.40 12.09
C ARG A 34 -2.73 -12.79 12.74
N PHE A 35 -2.58 -13.86 11.96
CA PHE A 35 -2.49 -15.20 12.52
C PHE A 35 -1.21 -15.39 13.33
N SER A 36 -0.06 -14.91 12.82
CA SER A 36 1.24 -14.96 13.50
C SER A 36 1.26 -14.23 14.85
N LEU A 37 0.47 -13.16 14.98
CA LEU A 37 0.29 -12.42 16.23
C LEU A 37 -0.41 -13.24 17.33
N GLY A 38 -1.29 -14.17 16.95
CA GLY A 38 -1.90 -15.10 17.89
C GLY A 38 -0.87 -16.01 18.58
N PHE A 39 0.30 -16.19 17.97
CA PHE A 39 1.43 -16.95 18.51
C PHE A 39 2.43 -16.07 19.31
N GLY A 40 2.13 -14.80 19.55
CA GLY A 40 2.92 -13.93 20.46
C GLY A 40 4.25 -13.42 19.89
N THR A 41 4.45 -13.45 18.58
CA THR A 41 5.72 -13.00 17.97
C THR A 41 5.80 -11.46 17.89
N VAL A 42 6.75 -10.86 18.62
CA VAL A 42 6.94 -9.39 18.65
C VAL A 42 7.30 -8.81 17.28
N SER A 43 8.04 -9.56 16.45
CA SER A 43 8.37 -9.19 15.07
C SER A 43 7.11 -9.00 14.21
N ALA A 44 6.11 -9.86 14.38
CA ALA A 44 4.84 -9.78 13.65
C ALA A 44 4.06 -8.50 13.99
N GLN A 45 4.19 -7.95 15.19
CA GLN A 45 3.52 -6.69 15.55
C GLN A 45 4.13 -5.49 14.80
N THR A 46 5.46 -5.44 14.72
CA THR A 46 6.17 -4.38 13.99
C THR A 46 5.89 -4.47 12.50
N GLU A 47 5.93 -5.67 11.93
CA GLU A 47 5.59 -5.91 10.53
C GLU A 47 4.12 -5.58 10.24
N LEU A 48 3.18 -5.94 11.11
CA LEU A 48 1.78 -5.59 10.94
C LEU A 48 1.59 -4.06 10.86
N ARG A 49 2.24 -3.28 11.74
CA ARG A 49 2.18 -1.82 11.71
C ARG A 49 2.77 -1.27 10.41
N ARG A 50 3.87 -1.85 9.94
CA ARG A 50 4.50 -1.48 8.67
C ARG A 50 3.59 -1.77 7.48
N THR A 51 3.04 -2.98 7.37
CA THR A 51 2.13 -3.39 6.29
C THR A 51 0.89 -2.50 6.23
N ARG A 52 0.32 -2.10 7.38
CA ARG A 52 -0.80 -1.14 7.41
C ARG A 52 -0.44 0.22 6.84
N ARG A 53 0.76 0.74 7.16
CA ARG A 53 1.24 2.02 6.60
C ARG A 53 1.46 1.94 5.10
N GLU A 54 2.09 0.86 4.63
CA GLU A 54 2.30 0.63 3.20
C GLU A 54 0.97 0.53 2.44
N LEU A 55 -0.04 -0.14 3.00
CA LEU A 55 -1.40 -0.19 2.44
C LEU A 55 -2.04 1.20 2.33
N ALA A 56 -1.94 2.02 3.38
CA ALA A 56 -2.48 3.37 3.35
C ALA A 56 -1.83 4.21 2.24
N GLN A 57 -0.50 4.11 2.08
CA GLN A 57 0.23 4.82 1.03
C GLN A 57 -0.18 4.37 -0.38
N LEU A 58 -0.35 3.05 -0.60
CA LEU A 58 -0.83 2.52 -1.87
C LEU A 58 -2.23 3.05 -2.21
N TRP A 59 -3.14 3.08 -1.24
CA TRP A 59 -4.49 3.62 -1.43
C TRP A 59 -4.48 5.12 -1.72
N THR A 60 -3.63 5.89 -1.03
CA THR A 60 -3.49 7.33 -1.31
C THR A 60 -3.03 7.57 -2.74
N VAL A 61 -1.98 6.89 -3.19
CA VAL A 61 -1.45 7.07 -4.55
C VAL A 61 -2.44 6.59 -5.62
N LEU A 62 -3.16 5.50 -5.36
CA LEU A 62 -4.23 5.06 -6.25
C LEU A 62 -5.35 6.11 -6.33
N GLY A 63 -5.75 6.67 -5.19
CA GLY A 63 -6.75 7.74 -5.12
C GLY A 63 -6.33 9.00 -5.87
N GLU A 64 -5.08 9.46 -5.70
CA GLU A 64 -4.49 10.58 -6.47
C GLU A 64 -4.66 10.32 -7.98
N LYS A 65 -4.25 9.14 -8.47
CA LYS A 65 -4.35 8.78 -9.90
C LYS A 65 -5.79 8.71 -10.41
N LEU A 66 -6.75 8.28 -9.58
CA LEU A 66 -8.16 8.23 -9.94
C LEU A 66 -8.76 9.64 -10.06
N LEU A 67 -8.43 10.52 -9.10
CA LEU A 67 -8.88 11.91 -9.13
C LEU A 67 -8.31 12.66 -10.34
N ASP A 68 -7.03 12.46 -10.66
CA ASP A 68 -6.41 13.03 -11.86
C ASP A 68 -7.10 12.55 -13.15
N ALA A 69 -7.45 11.26 -13.21
CA ALA A 69 -8.16 10.70 -14.36
C ALA A 69 -9.59 11.26 -14.51
N ASP A 70 -10.34 11.38 -13.41
CA ASP A 70 -11.69 11.95 -13.42
C ASP A 70 -11.69 13.45 -13.78
N SER A 71 -10.65 14.18 -13.35
CA SER A 71 -10.47 15.60 -13.69
C SER A 71 -10.21 15.79 -15.19
N ALA A 72 -9.37 14.93 -15.78
CA ALA A 72 -9.06 14.96 -17.21
C ALA A 72 -10.25 14.62 -18.13
N VAL A 73 -11.27 13.92 -17.61
CA VAL A 73 -12.50 13.60 -18.34
C VAL A 73 -13.51 14.75 -18.32
N LYS A 74 -13.51 15.59 -17.28
CA LYS A 74 -14.46 16.70 -17.14
C LYS A 74 -14.12 17.96 -17.95
N GLU A 75 -12.87 18.10 -18.39
CA GLU A 75 -12.40 19.24 -19.20
C GLU A 75 -12.45 18.97 -20.72
N LYS A 76 -13.03 17.85 -21.15
CA LYS A 76 -13.31 17.51 -22.56
C LYS A 76 -14.79 17.56 -22.85
#